data_AF-R7STU4-F1
#
_entry.id   AF-R7STU4-F1
#
_cell.length_a   1.000
_cell.length_b   1.000
_cell.length_c   1.000
_cell.angle_alpha   90.00
_cell.angle_beta   90.00
_cell.angle_gamma   90.00
#
_symmetry.space_group_name_H-M   'P 1'
#
loop_
_entity.id
_entity.type
_entity.pdbx_description
1 polymer ?
#
loop_
_entity_poly.entity_id
_entity_poly.type
_entity_poly.pdbx_seq_one_letter_code
_entity_poly.pdbx_strand_id
1 'polypeptide(L)'
;MIGAPYTNTTGPFGLRVHAPLSGGNLTDATTGEVVATMLPTADDGFIIGSATLFSHWVLPYVWKTDGKLASMTPEPLEEVTAADFRGPGVKHISGQRRREYDRPQLLLCKGFLCRHVETDSSAYSWMNSNFFIMKIVGTAEPLVHNITIYGVAN
;
A
#
# COMPACT_ATOMS: atom_id res chain seq x y z
N MET A 1 19.71 -4.76 -6.47
CA MET A 1 20.69 -4.17 -5.54
C MET A 1 19.97 -3.81 -4.26
N ILE A 2 20.35 -4.42 -3.13
CA ILE A 2 19.91 -4.07 -1.77
C ILE A 2 20.84 -2.94 -1.31
N GLY A 3 20.34 -1.73 -1.02
CA GLY A 3 21.21 -0.67 -0.49
C GLY A 3 20.92 0.80 -0.82
N ALA A 4 19.70 1.20 -1.16
CA ALA A 4 19.35 2.63 -0.99
C ALA A 4 18.92 2.81 0.48
N PRO A 5 19.57 3.68 1.28
CA PRO A 5 19.17 3.90 2.65
C PRO A 5 17.86 4.68 2.60
N TYR A 6 16.75 4.05 2.98
CA TYR A 6 15.59 4.80 3.42
C TYR A 6 16.08 5.83 4.44
N THR A 7 15.94 7.13 4.18
CA THR A 7 16.30 8.20 5.13
C THR A 7 15.25 8.24 6.24
N ASN A 8 15.17 7.16 6.99
CA ASN A 8 14.29 7.05 8.13
C ASN A 8 14.91 7.90 9.25
N THR A 9 14.11 8.80 9.79
CA THR A 9 14.56 9.70 10.87
C THR A 9 13.81 9.34 12.14
N THR A 10 14.56 8.99 13.19
CA THR A 10 13.97 8.75 14.52
C THR A 10 13.80 10.08 15.24
N GLY A 11 12.62 10.30 15.81
CA GLY A 11 12.29 11.48 16.62
C GLY A 11 11.53 11.11 17.89
N PRO A 12 11.17 12.10 18.72
CA PRO A 12 10.51 11.87 20.01
C PRO A 12 9.12 11.22 19.88
N PHE A 13 8.52 11.28 18.68
CA PHE A 13 7.20 10.70 18.42
C PHE A 13 7.27 9.29 17.82
N GLY A 14 8.45 8.81 17.39
CA GLY A 14 8.61 7.56 16.63
C GLY A 14 9.55 7.68 15.42
N LEU A 15 9.36 6.83 14.43
CA LEU A 15 10.21 6.71 13.23
C LEU A 15 9.47 7.27 12.00
N ARG A 16 9.96 8.38 11.43
CA ARG A 16 9.54 8.80 10.09
C ARG A 16 10.13 7.82 9.08
N VAL A 17 9.29 7.30 8.18
CA VAL A 17 9.68 6.39 7.11
C VAL A 17 9.64 7.12 5.78
N HIS A 18 10.55 6.77 4.88
CA HIS A 18 10.46 7.10 3.46
C HIS A 18 10.63 5.82 2.65
N ALA A 19 9.53 5.17 2.26
CA ALA A 19 9.54 3.89 1.55
C ALA A 19 9.19 4.08 0.06
N PRO A 20 10.19 4.17 -0.85
CA PRO A 20 9.96 4.34 -2.28
C PRO A 20 9.16 3.19 -2.90
N LEU A 21 8.27 3.57 -3.80
CA LEU A 21 7.49 2.73 -4.68
C LEU A 21 7.94 3.03 -6.11
N SER A 22 8.44 2.02 -6.82
CA SER A 22 9.02 2.21 -8.16
C SER A 22 8.00 2.46 -9.28
N GLY A 23 6.69 2.42 -8.96
CA GLY A 23 5.59 2.52 -9.90
C GLY A 23 4.68 1.29 -9.86
N GLY A 24 3.78 1.18 -10.83
CA GLY A 24 2.78 0.10 -10.89
C GLY A 24 1.76 0.36 -11.98
N ASN A 25 0.81 -0.56 -12.15
CA ASN A 25 -0.29 -0.42 -13.10
C ASN A 25 -1.61 -0.37 -12.35
N LEU A 26 -2.52 0.50 -12.81
CA LEU A 26 -3.93 0.42 -12.48
C LEU A 26 -4.63 -0.33 -13.61
N THR A 27 -5.36 -1.37 -13.25
CA THR A 27 -6.01 -2.29 -14.18
C THR A 27 -7.52 -2.26 -13.94
N ASP A 28 -8.31 -2.20 -15.02
CA ASP A 28 -9.75 -2.41 -14.95
C ASP A 28 -10.03 -3.85 -14.51
N ALA A 29 -10.75 -4.02 -13.41
CA ALA A 29 -10.99 -5.34 -12.82
C ALA A 29 -11.90 -6.25 -13.68
N THR A 30 -12.69 -5.68 -14.59
CA THR A 30 -13.61 -6.41 -15.47
C THR A 30 -12.90 -6.88 -16.73
N THR A 31 -12.12 -6.00 -17.36
CA THR A 31 -11.47 -6.29 -18.66
C THR A 31 -10.04 -6.80 -18.50
N GLY A 32 -9.39 -6.55 -17.37
CA GLY A 32 -7.98 -6.83 -17.16
C GLY A 32 -7.05 -5.87 -17.91
N GLU A 33 -7.58 -4.82 -18.54
CA GLU A 33 -6.77 -3.85 -19.28
C GLU A 33 -6.10 -2.85 -18.34
N VAL A 34 -4.83 -2.54 -18.61
CA VAL A 34 -4.13 -1.45 -17.93
C VAL A 34 -4.73 -0.12 -18.39
N VAL A 35 -5.32 0.63 -17.45
CA VAL A 35 -5.98 1.92 -17.68
C VAL A 35 -5.12 3.11 -17.26
N ALA A 36 -4.19 2.91 -16.34
CA ALA A 36 -3.20 3.93 -15.96
C ALA A 36 -1.89 3.30 -15.48
N THR A 37 -0.82 4.10 -15.51
CA THR A 37 0.48 3.74 -14.94
C THR A 37 0.77 4.64 -13.74
N MET A 38 1.13 4.05 -12.61
CA MET A 38 1.58 4.79 -11.42
C MET A 38 3.02 5.26 -11.63
N LEU A 39 3.25 6.55 -11.44
CA LEU A 39 4.61 7.11 -11.43
C LEU A 39 5.32 6.71 -10.13
N PRO A 40 6.68 6.70 -10.11
CA PRO A 40 7.41 6.49 -8.88
C PRO A 40 7.00 7.48 -7.78
N THR A 41 6.85 6.98 -6.55
CA THR A 41 6.42 7.75 -5.38
C THR A 41 7.02 7.12 -4.11
N ALA A 42 6.56 7.51 -2.91
CA ALA A 42 6.96 6.90 -1.65
C ALA A 42 5.82 6.90 -0.61
N ASP A 43 5.92 6.00 0.37
CA ASP A 43 5.25 6.14 1.66
C ASP A 43 6.10 7.01 2.59
N ASP A 44 5.62 8.21 2.89
CA ASP A 44 6.25 9.16 3.83
C ASP A 44 5.66 9.08 5.24
N GLY A 45 5.08 7.92 5.55
CA GLY A 45 4.38 7.63 6.79
C GLY A 45 5.26 7.65 8.04
N PHE A 46 4.64 7.18 9.12
CA PHE A 46 5.20 7.29 10.45
C PHE A 46 4.95 6.01 11.25
N ILE A 47 5.98 5.51 11.94
CA ILE A 47 5.88 4.34 12.81
C ILE A 47 5.97 4.77 14.28
N ILE A 48 4.93 4.49 15.07
CA ILE A 48 4.88 4.71 16.53
C ILE A 48 5.10 3.37 17.25
N GLY A 49 5.99 3.39 18.26
CA GLY A 49 6.24 2.22 19.11
C GLY A 49 6.82 1.03 18.34
N SER A 50 6.53 -0.18 18.80
CA SER A 50 7.03 -1.41 18.17
C SER A 50 6.16 -1.88 17.01
N ALA A 51 5.16 -1.10 16.61
CA ALA A 51 4.05 -1.61 15.84
C ALA A 51 3.38 -0.62 14.87
N THR A 52 3.05 0.58 15.30
CA THR A 52 1.95 1.26 14.62
C THR A 52 2.41 2.01 13.37
N LEU A 53 1.98 1.63 12.16
CA LEU A 53 2.27 2.37 10.91
C LEU A 53 1.09 3.27 10.50
N PHE A 54 1.34 4.57 10.44
CA PHE A 54 0.49 5.56 9.80
C PHE A 54 1.06 5.85 8.41
N SER A 55 0.56 5.16 7.39
CA SER A 55 0.97 5.40 6.00
C SER A 55 0.51 6.78 5.53
N HIS A 56 1.34 7.43 4.71
CA HIS A 56 1.00 8.67 4.04
C HIS A 56 1.44 8.58 2.59
N TRP A 57 0.49 8.26 1.71
CA TRP A 57 0.73 8.04 0.29
C TRP A 57 0.13 9.15 -0.55
N VAL A 58 0.88 9.57 -1.55
CA VAL A 58 0.34 10.25 -2.73
C VAL A 58 0.64 9.35 -3.91
N LEU A 59 -0.40 8.81 -4.54
CA LEU A 59 -0.28 7.87 -5.67
C LEU A 59 -0.56 8.60 -6.99
N PRO A 60 0.47 9.10 -7.69
CA PRO A 60 0.33 9.73 -8.99
C PRO A 60 0.14 8.68 -10.08
N TYR A 61 -0.86 8.88 -10.93
CA TYR A 61 -1.15 8.05 -12.09
C TYR A 61 -1.16 8.87 -13.38
N VAL A 62 -0.81 8.23 -14.49
CA VAL A 62 -1.00 8.74 -15.85
C VAL A 62 -2.02 7.86 -16.56
N TRP A 63 -3.15 8.43 -16.95
CA TRP A 63 -4.19 7.70 -17.68
C TRP A 63 -3.70 7.32 -19.08
N LYS A 64 -3.95 6.07 -19.47
CA LYS A 64 -3.57 5.57 -20.80
C LYS A 64 -4.41 6.19 -21.92
N THR A 65 -5.65 6.58 -21.62
CA THR A 65 -6.61 7.04 -22.63
C THR A 65 -6.22 8.39 -23.23
N ASP A 66 -5.62 9.28 -22.45
CA ASP A 66 -5.37 10.68 -22.84
C ASP A 66 -4.06 11.25 -22.30
N GLY A 67 -3.27 10.46 -21.56
CA GLY A 67 -1.98 10.88 -20.99
C GLY A 67 -2.10 11.87 -19.83
N LYS A 68 -3.31 12.11 -19.33
CA LYS A 68 -3.58 13.07 -18.25
C LYS A 68 -3.27 12.50 -16.87
N LEU A 69 -3.13 13.39 -15.89
CA LEU A 69 -2.71 13.01 -14.55
C LEU A 69 -3.91 12.65 -13.67
N ALA A 70 -3.65 11.77 -12.71
CA ALA A 70 -4.47 11.60 -11.54
C ALA A 70 -3.61 11.52 -10.29
N SER A 71 -4.19 11.91 -9.16
CA SER A 71 -3.61 11.74 -7.83
C SER A 71 -4.63 11.03 -6.95
N MET A 72 -4.19 9.99 -6.24
CA MET A 72 -5.01 9.33 -5.22
C MET A 72 -4.31 9.42 -3.87
N THR A 73 -5.04 9.89 -2.86
CA THR A 73 -4.53 10.03 -1.48
C THR A 73 -5.34 9.11 -0.57
N PRO A 74 -4.87 7.86 -0.34
CA PRO A 74 -5.51 6.96 0.61
C PRO A 74 -5.19 7.37 2.05
N GLU A 75 -6.23 7.41 2.86
CA GLU A 75 -6.18 7.63 4.30
C GLU A 75 -6.46 6.30 5.01
N PRO A 76 -5.72 5.94 6.07
CA PRO A 76 -5.96 4.71 6.80
C PRO A 76 -7.35 4.72 7.46
N LEU A 77 -8.05 3.59 7.36
CA LEU A 77 -9.29 3.36 8.12
C LEU A 77 -9.02 2.90 9.55
N GLU A 78 -7.90 2.20 9.74
CA GLU A 78 -7.54 1.54 10.99
C GLU A 78 -6.04 1.67 11.28
N GLU A 79 -5.69 1.51 12.55
CA GLU A 79 -4.31 1.46 13.05
C GLU A 79 -3.61 0.17 12.57
N VAL A 80 -2.46 0.29 11.92
CA VAL A 80 -1.69 -0.87 11.43
C VAL A 80 -0.67 -1.27 12.49
N THR A 81 -0.64 -2.49 13.01
CA THR A 81 0.39 -2.91 13.99
C THR A 81 1.56 -3.68 13.36
N ALA A 82 2.80 -3.52 13.83
CA ALA A 82 4.03 -4.18 13.33
C ALA A 82 4.26 -5.54 13.96
N ALA A 83 3.31 -6.00 14.78
CA ALA A 83 3.10 -7.44 14.93
C ALA A 83 2.78 -8.08 13.56
N ASP A 84 2.10 -7.37 12.66
CA ASP A 84 1.79 -7.83 11.30
C ASP A 84 3.00 -7.80 10.35
N PHE A 85 4.09 -7.13 10.75
CA PHE A 85 5.34 -7.01 9.98
C PHE A 85 6.43 -8.00 10.43
N ARG A 86 6.28 -8.62 11.60
CA ARG A 86 7.19 -9.67 12.05
C ARG A 86 6.64 -11.03 11.64
N GLY A 87 7.24 -11.63 10.61
CA GLY A 87 7.16 -13.08 10.41
C GLY A 87 7.49 -13.83 11.70
N PRO A 88 7.07 -15.08 11.88
CA PRO A 88 7.15 -15.77 13.16
C PRO A 88 8.61 -15.82 13.63
N GLY A 89 8.90 -15.04 14.67
CA GLY A 89 10.12 -15.17 15.44
C GLY A 89 10.10 -16.54 16.11
N VAL A 90 11.16 -17.32 15.87
CA VAL A 90 11.40 -18.61 16.51
C VAL A 90 11.36 -18.45 18.03
N LYS A 91 10.29 -18.93 18.67
CA LYS A 91 10.36 -19.33 20.08
C LYS A 91 11.00 -20.71 20.11
N HIS A 92 12.20 -20.79 20.67
CA HIS A 92 12.82 -22.06 21.03
C HIS A 92 11.92 -22.70 22.10
N ILE A 93 11.15 -23.71 21.71
CA ILE A 93 10.44 -24.61 22.63
C ILE A 93 10.97 -26.00 22.33
N SER A 94 11.60 -26.58 23.35
CA SER A 94 12.16 -27.91 23.36
C SER A 94 11.11 -28.96 22.97
N GLY A 95 11.44 -29.72 21.93
CA GLY A 95 10.92 -31.08 21.69
C GLY A 95 9.41 -31.22 21.49
N GLN A 96 8.96 -31.23 20.24
CA GLN A 96 8.09 -32.28 19.69
C GLN A 96 7.83 -32.03 18.20
N ARG A 97 7.97 -33.10 17.39
CA ARG A 97 7.72 -33.11 15.95
C ARG A 97 6.29 -32.63 15.63
N ARG A 98 6.15 -31.51 14.92
CA ARG A 98 4.90 -31.10 14.26
C ARG A 98 5.19 -30.77 12.79
N ARG A 99 4.24 -31.19 11.95
CA ARG A 99 4.25 -31.13 10.49
C ARG A 99 4.67 -29.75 10.00
N GLU A 100 5.58 -29.76 9.03
CA GLU A 100 5.96 -28.66 8.16
C GLU A 100 4.69 -28.15 7.47
N TYR A 101 4.16 -27.04 7.97
CA TYR A 101 3.12 -26.26 7.29
C TYR A 101 3.85 -25.08 6.65
N ASP A 102 3.62 -24.92 5.35
CA ASP A 102 4.19 -23.88 4.50
C ASP A 102 4.22 -22.50 5.17
N ARG A 103 5.37 -21.84 4.98
CA ARG A 103 5.80 -20.62 5.65
C ARG A 103 4.73 -19.52 5.60
N PRO A 104 4.49 -18.76 6.68
CA PRO A 104 3.51 -17.70 6.66
C PRO A 104 4.03 -16.53 5.81
N GLN A 105 3.34 -16.32 4.69
CA GLN A 105 3.39 -15.09 3.93
C GLN A 105 2.95 -13.95 4.86
N LEU A 106 3.69 -12.86 4.83
CA LEU A 106 3.35 -11.62 5.52
C LEU A 106 2.07 -11.06 4.88
N LEU A 107 0.89 -11.54 5.28
CA LEU A 107 -0.39 -11.14 4.70
C LEU A 107 -0.87 -9.88 5.39
N LEU A 108 -0.43 -8.74 4.87
CA LEU A 108 -0.85 -7.44 5.36
C LEU A 108 -2.19 -7.07 4.72
N CYS A 109 -3.31 -7.52 5.28
CA CYS A 109 -4.65 -7.08 4.85
C CYS A 109 -4.97 -5.74 5.51
N LYS A 110 -4.87 -4.64 4.75
CA LYS A 110 -5.25 -3.30 5.21
C LYS A 110 -6.48 -2.78 4.47
N GLY A 111 -7.36 -2.12 5.20
CA GLY A 111 -8.38 -1.23 4.64
C GLY A 111 -7.91 0.22 4.69
N PHE A 112 -8.01 0.92 3.57
CA PHE A 112 -7.83 2.36 3.46
C PHE A 112 -9.09 2.97 2.85
N LEU A 113 -9.42 4.20 3.22
CA LEU A 113 -10.34 5.03 2.44
C LEU A 113 -9.51 5.84 1.46
N CYS A 114 -9.80 5.70 0.17
CA CYS A 114 -9.41 6.74 -0.76
C CYS A 114 -10.53 7.78 -0.77
N ARG A 115 -10.36 8.79 0.08
CA ARG A 115 -11.32 9.87 0.23
C ARG A 115 -11.42 10.69 -1.06
N HIS A 116 -10.32 10.82 -1.80
CA HIS A 116 -10.27 11.71 -2.96
C HIS A 116 -9.35 11.16 -4.06
N VAL A 117 -9.90 11.14 -5.27
CA VAL A 117 -9.16 11.03 -6.52
C VAL A 117 -9.25 12.39 -7.19
N GLU A 118 -8.13 12.97 -7.57
CA GLU A 118 -8.05 14.18 -8.38
C GLU A 118 -7.61 13.80 -9.78
N THR A 119 -8.37 14.17 -10.80
CA THR A 119 -7.97 13.99 -12.20
C THR A 119 -8.53 15.08 -13.10
N ASP A 120 -7.74 15.46 -14.10
CA ASP A 120 -8.13 16.38 -15.18
C ASP A 120 -8.61 15.64 -16.45
N SER A 121 -8.67 14.31 -16.42
CA SER A 121 -9.21 13.49 -17.51
C SER A 121 -10.74 13.59 -17.57
N SER A 122 -11.29 13.91 -18.74
CA SER A 122 -12.74 13.91 -18.94
C SER A 122 -13.32 12.49 -18.87
N ALA A 123 -12.58 11.49 -19.35
CA ALA A 123 -12.98 10.08 -19.33
C ALA A 123 -13.11 9.52 -17.90
N TYR A 124 -12.28 10.01 -16.98
CA TYR A 124 -12.28 9.59 -15.57
C TYR A 124 -12.80 10.66 -14.60
N SER A 125 -13.41 11.72 -15.12
CA SER A 125 -13.90 12.86 -14.32
C SER A 125 -14.90 12.46 -13.24
N TRP A 126 -15.65 11.38 -13.44
CA TRP A 126 -16.55 10.81 -12.45
C TRP A 126 -15.82 10.42 -11.15
N MET A 127 -14.55 10.03 -11.21
CA MET A 127 -13.78 9.66 -10.01
C MET A 127 -13.56 10.84 -9.05
N ASN A 128 -13.58 12.09 -9.55
CA ASN A 128 -13.46 13.29 -8.70
C ASN A 128 -14.61 13.46 -7.70
N SER A 129 -15.78 12.89 -8.01
CA SER A 129 -17.03 13.08 -7.25
C SER A 129 -17.50 11.81 -6.54
N ASN A 130 -16.67 10.77 -6.48
CA ASN A 130 -17.01 9.48 -5.87
C ASN A 130 -16.04 9.10 -4.74
N PHE A 131 -16.53 8.28 -3.82
CA PHE A 131 -15.73 7.72 -2.74
C PHE A 131 -15.26 6.32 -3.10
N PHE A 132 -14.04 5.98 -2.68
CA PHE A 132 -13.45 4.68 -2.94
C PHE A 132 -12.90 4.06 -1.65
N ILE A 133 -13.03 2.74 -1.54
CA ILE A 133 -12.36 1.94 -0.52
C ILE A 133 -11.19 1.23 -1.17
N MET A 134 -10.03 1.28 -0.55
CA MET A 134 -8.83 0.58 -1.02
C MET A 134 -8.50 -0.56 -0.07
N LYS A 135 -8.42 -1.78 -0.62
CA LYS A 135 -7.82 -2.92 0.07
C LYS A 135 -6.39 -3.07 -0.38
N ILE A 136 -5.47 -3.23 0.56
CA ILE A 136 -4.06 -3.42 0.27
C ILE A 136 -3.63 -4.76 0.83
N VAL A 137 -2.90 -5.52 0.01
CA VAL A 137 -2.22 -6.75 0.39
C VAL A 137 -0.74 -6.62 0.02
N GLY A 138 0.13 -6.61 1.02
CA GLY A 138 1.58 -6.64 0.82
C GLY A 138 2.11 -8.08 0.82
N THR A 139 3.20 -8.35 0.10
CA THR A 139 4.02 -9.56 0.23
C THR A 139 5.39 -9.20 0.83
N ALA A 140 6.05 -10.13 1.52
CA ALA A 140 7.38 -9.86 2.09
C ALA A 140 8.51 -9.92 1.06
N GLU A 141 8.49 -10.91 0.16
CA GLU A 141 9.57 -11.14 -0.80
C GLU A 141 9.03 -11.67 -2.16
N PRO A 142 9.12 -10.88 -3.25
CA PRO A 142 9.47 -9.45 -3.25
C PRO A 142 8.43 -8.62 -2.50
N LEU A 143 8.82 -7.45 -1.98
CA LEU A 143 7.89 -6.49 -1.40
C LEU A 143 7.04 -5.88 -2.52
N VAL A 144 5.81 -6.38 -2.68
CA VAL A 144 4.85 -5.91 -3.67
C VAL A 144 3.55 -5.58 -2.96
N HIS A 145 2.97 -4.43 -3.31
CA HIS A 145 1.65 -4.02 -2.86
C HIS A 145 0.63 -4.32 -3.95
N ASN A 146 -0.31 -5.20 -3.66
CA ASN A 146 -1.51 -5.41 -4.46
C ASN A 146 -2.64 -4.56 -3.87
N ILE A 147 -3.10 -3.58 -4.64
CA ILE A 147 -4.15 -2.65 -4.23
C ILE A 147 -5.40 -2.94 -5.06
N THR A 148 -6.54 -3.09 -4.38
CA THR A 148 -7.85 -3.20 -5.02
C THR A 148 -8.69 -2.00 -4.63
N ILE A 149 -9.23 -1.30 -5.62
CA ILE A 149 -10.06 -0.10 -5.43
C ILE A 149 -11.52 -0.47 -5.69
N TYR A 150 -12.38 -0.22 -4.70
CA TYR A 150 -13.82 -0.44 -4.78
C TYR A 150 -14.52 0.92 -4.83
N GLY A 151 -15.25 1.19 -5.91
CA GLY A 151 -16.16 2.33 -5.96
C GLY A 151 -17.35 2.10 -5.04
N VAL A 152 -17.68 3.09 -4.22
CA VAL A 152 -18.90 3.05 -3.40
C VAL A 152 -20.03 3.64 -4.23
N ALA A 153 -20.92 2.79 -4.74
CA ALA A 153 -22.15 3.23 -5.38
C ALA A 153 -23.19 3.57 -4.29
N ASN A 154 -23.88 4.70 -4.46
CA ASN A 154 -25.08 5.05 -3.68
C ASN A 154 -26.29 4.23 -4.11
#